data_AF-C1FJH0-F1
#
_entry.id   AF-C1FJH0-F1
#
_cell.length_a   1.000
_cell.length_b   1.000
_cell.length_c   1.000
_cell.angle_alpha   90.00
_cell.angle_beta   90.00
_cell.angle_gamma   90.00
#
_symmetry.space_group_name_H-M   'P 1'
#
loop_
_entity.id
_entity.type
_entity.pdbx_description
1 polymer ?
#
loop_
_entity_poly.entity_id
_entity_poly.type
_entity_poly.pdbx_seq_one_letter_code
_entity_poly.pdbx_strand_id
1 'polypeptide(L)'
;MMLNCTTRLQVDRVLWRLFLLVPTPEDAVALGALRDGGNDGFDGKSGLDRIEEILRPLGLHRKRARALVKLSEDYVAARGAAPLPGPPGATGSDDDDDDGGGGRGSLGGFFGSSRRLSAPVASLHGVGAYASDAHALFCEGTLGVAPRDHALRWWYAWALERRESERRERRAARG
;
A
#
# COMPACT_ATOMS: atom_id res chain seq x y z
N MET A 1 3.42 -6.22 -8.10
CA MET A 1 4.66 -6.89 -7.62
C MET A 1 4.45 -8.40 -7.35
N MET A 2 3.77 -8.82 -6.26
CA MET A 2 3.47 -10.27 -6.07
C MET A 2 2.36 -10.81 -6.98
N LEU A 3 1.41 -9.97 -7.41
CA LEU A 3 0.27 -10.36 -8.24
C LEU A 3 0.52 -10.27 -9.76
N ASN A 4 1.71 -9.85 -10.20
CA ASN A 4 1.98 -9.74 -11.64
C ASN A 4 1.99 -11.16 -12.24
N CYS A 5 0.98 -11.47 -13.06
CA CYS A 5 0.86 -12.75 -13.77
C CYS A 5 0.85 -13.99 -12.85
N THR A 6 0.23 -13.90 -11.67
CA THR A 6 0.06 -15.03 -10.73
C THR A 6 -1.37 -15.11 -10.23
N THR A 7 -1.90 -16.32 -10.07
CA THR A 7 -3.27 -16.50 -9.56
C THR A 7 -3.35 -16.21 -8.06
N ARG A 8 -4.51 -15.76 -7.59
CA ARG A 8 -4.77 -15.51 -6.16
C ARG A 8 -4.48 -16.74 -5.30
N LEU A 9 -4.88 -17.92 -5.75
CA LEU A 9 -4.66 -19.20 -5.05
C LEU A 9 -3.18 -19.52 -4.85
N GLN A 10 -2.31 -19.13 -5.79
CA GLN A 10 -0.87 -19.33 -5.63
C GLN A 10 -0.29 -18.33 -4.63
N VAL A 11 -0.73 -17.07 -4.69
CA VAL A 11 -0.27 -16.02 -3.78
C VAL A 11 -0.69 -16.31 -2.34
N ASP A 12 -1.92 -16.75 -2.10
CA ASP A 12 -2.43 -17.05 -0.76
C ASP A 12 -1.59 -18.11 -0.01
N ARG A 13 -0.94 -19.03 -0.74
CA ARG A 13 -0.07 -20.06 -0.15
C ARG A 13 1.26 -19.53 0.38
N VAL A 14 1.72 -18.38 -0.12
CA VAL A 14 3.04 -17.83 0.22
C VAL A 14 2.96 -16.49 0.94
N LEU A 15 1.85 -15.76 0.79
CA LEU A 15 1.66 -14.40 1.31
C LEU A 15 1.88 -14.33 2.83
N TRP A 16 1.23 -15.22 3.57
CA TRP A 16 1.36 -15.26 5.04
C TRP A 16 2.77 -15.61 5.50
N ARG A 17 3.43 -16.56 4.81
CA ARG A 17 4.82 -16.91 5.11
C ARG A 17 5.76 -15.73 4.86
N LEU A 18 5.51 -14.98 3.80
CA LEU A 18 6.29 -13.78 3.49
C LEU A 18 6.12 -12.72 4.57
N PHE A 19 4.89 -12.42 5.00
CA PHE A 19 4.65 -11.43 6.05
C PHE A 19 5.13 -11.87 7.45
N LEU A 20 5.24 -13.18 7.70
CA LEU A 20 5.88 -13.68 8.92
C LEU A 20 7.41 -13.52 8.87
N LEU A 21 8.02 -13.68 7.70
CA LEU A 21 9.47 -13.52 7.52
C LEU A 21 9.89 -12.04 7.49
N VAL A 22 9.12 -11.20 6.79
CA VAL A 22 9.38 -9.77 6.59
C VAL A 22 8.09 -8.97 6.85
N PRO A 23 7.75 -8.72 8.13
CA PRO A 23 6.50 -8.03 8.49
C PRO A 23 6.52 -6.55 8.13
N THR A 24 7.72 -5.94 8.07
CA THR A 24 7.89 -4.51 7.73
C THR A 24 8.80 -4.33 6.50
N PRO A 25 8.70 -3.18 5.80
CA PRO A 25 9.61 -2.88 4.71
C PRO A 25 11.05 -2.72 5.21
N GLU A 26 11.26 -2.25 6.44
CA GLU A 26 12.59 -2.21 7.08
C GLU A 26 13.21 -3.61 7.20
N ASP A 27 12.41 -4.59 7.66
CA ASP A 27 12.86 -5.98 7.78
C ASP A 27 13.20 -6.59 6.42
N ALA A 28 12.44 -6.25 5.37
CA ALA A 28 12.73 -6.70 4.03
C ALA A 28 14.07 -6.15 3.50
N VAL A 29 14.38 -4.89 3.78
CA VAL A 29 15.67 -4.26 3.42
C VAL A 29 16.81 -4.91 4.22
N ALA A 30 16.64 -5.03 5.54
CA ALA A 30 17.65 -5.62 6.42
C ALA A 30 17.96 -7.07 6.02
N LEU A 31 16.92 -7.87 5.76
CA LEU A 31 17.07 -9.25 5.32
C LEU A 31 17.74 -9.33 3.94
N GLY A 32 17.37 -8.46 3.00
CA GLY A 32 17.99 -8.40 1.67
C GLY A 32 19.48 -8.04 1.69
N ALA A 33 19.93 -7.29 2.70
CA ALA A 33 21.32 -6.88 2.87
C ALA A 33 22.24 -7.98 3.45
N LEU A 34 21.68 -9.06 4.01
CA LEU A 34 22.45 -10.18 4.54
C LEU A 34 23.03 -11.01 3.39
N ARG A 35 24.31 -10.77 3.09
CA ARG A 35 25.05 -11.43 2.00
C ARG A 35 25.50 -12.84 2.36
N ASP A 36 25.77 -13.06 3.64
CA ASP A 36 26.18 -14.36 4.18
C ASP A 36 25.14 -14.80 5.21
N GLY A 37 24.75 -16.08 5.19
CA GLY A 37 23.97 -16.65 6.28
C GLY A 37 24.85 -16.63 7.52
N GLY A 38 24.59 -15.69 8.43
CA GLY A 38 25.32 -15.59 9.69
C GLY A 38 25.21 -16.88 10.51
N ASN A 39 25.80 -16.87 11.71
CA ASN A 39 25.67 -17.98 12.66
C ASN A 39 24.26 -18.03 13.31
N ASP A 40 23.20 -17.85 12.52
CA ASP A 40 21.80 -17.79 12.96
C ASP A 40 21.07 -19.13 12.79
N GLY A 41 21.82 -20.20 12.51
CA GLY A 41 21.30 -21.56 12.40
C GLY A 41 20.61 -21.89 11.08
N PHE A 42 20.68 -21.01 10.08
CA PHE A 42 20.05 -21.22 8.77
C PHE A 42 21.08 -21.47 7.67
N ASP A 43 21.64 -22.68 7.63
CA ASP A 43 22.38 -23.33 6.52
C ASP A 43 23.28 -22.43 5.63
N GLY A 44 23.85 -21.36 6.19
CA GLY A 44 24.65 -20.36 5.48
C GLY A 44 23.94 -19.58 4.36
N LYS A 45 22.61 -19.70 4.21
CA LYS A 45 21.87 -19.06 3.10
C LYS A 45 21.71 -17.56 3.31
N SER A 46 21.88 -16.79 2.23
CA SER A 46 21.66 -15.34 2.23
C SER A 46 20.22 -14.99 2.57
N GLY A 47 19.96 -13.76 3.03
CA GLY A 47 18.58 -13.37 3.33
C GLY A 47 17.69 -13.29 2.08
N LEU A 48 18.27 -13.02 0.91
CA LEU A 48 17.57 -13.13 -0.38
C LEU A 48 17.14 -14.58 -0.67
N ASP A 49 17.97 -15.58 -0.37
CA ASP A 49 17.64 -16.99 -0.60
C ASP A 49 16.42 -17.42 0.22
N ARG A 50 16.24 -16.86 1.43
CA ARG A 50 15.05 -17.09 2.28
C ARG A 50 13.78 -16.59 1.62
N ILE A 51 13.82 -15.37 1.07
CA ILE A 51 12.70 -14.80 0.33
C ILE A 51 12.42 -15.60 -0.95
N GLU A 52 13.49 -15.99 -1.68
CA GLU A 52 13.38 -16.81 -2.88
C GLU A 52 12.74 -18.19 -2.61
N GLU A 53 13.05 -18.82 -1.47
CA GLU A 53 12.48 -20.10 -1.07
C GLU A 53 10.97 -20.03 -0.85
N ILE A 54 10.49 -18.96 -0.19
CA ILE A 54 9.05 -18.72 -0.01
C ILE A 54 8.37 -18.45 -1.35
N LEU A 55 9.00 -17.67 -2.23
CA LEU A 55 8.43 -17.29 -3.53
C LEU A 55 8.57 -18.37 -4.60
N ARG A 56 9.35 -19.43 -4.35
CA ARG A 56 9.64 -20.50 -5.32
C ARG A 56 8.40 -21.05 -6.04
N PRO A 57 7.26 -21.34 -5.36
CA PRO A 57 6.05 -21.88 -5.99
C PRO A 57 5.37 -20.93 -6.98
N LEU A 58 5.66 -19.62 -6.91
CA LEU A 58 5.06 -18.61 -7.79
C LEU A 58 5.76 -18.50 -9.15
N GLY A 59 6.97 -19.07 -9.28
CA GLY A 59 7.84 -18.81 -10.43
C GLY A 59 8.42 -17.38 -10.42
N LEU A 60 9.47 -17.15 -11.22
CA LEU A 60 10.22 -15.88 -11.26
C LEU A 60 10.71 -15.42 -9.86
N HIS A 61 10.85 -16.34 -8.92
CA HIS A 61 11.10 -16.07 -7.50
C HIS A 61 12.34 -15.21 -7.25
N ARG A 62 13.43 -15.42 -8.00
CA ARG A 62 14.65 -14.59 -7.92
C ARG A 62 14.39 -13.12 -8.23
N LYS A 63 13.69 -12.87 -9.35
CA LYS A 63 13.35 -11.51 -9.77
C LYS A 63 12.40 -10.86 -8.77
N ARG A 64 11.41 -11.62 -8.27
CA ARG A 64 10.44 -11.14 -7.28
C ARG A 64 11.08 -10.86 -5.92
N ALA A 65 12.02 -11.68 -5.47
CA ALA A 65 12.72 -11.44 -4.21
C ALA A 65 13.52 -10.13 -4.27
N ARG A 66 14.32 -9.95 -5.33
CA ARG A 66 15.12 -8.72 -5.52
C ARG A 66 14.25 -7.48 -5.65
N ALA A 67 13.18 -7.56 -6.42
CA ALA A 67 12.31 -6.42 -6.62
C ALA A 67 11.41 -6.14 -5.40
N LEU A 68 11.16 -7.11 -4.51
CA LEU A 68 10.53 -6.87 -3.20
C LEU A 68 11.46 -6.06 -2.29
N VAL A 69 12.74 -6.43 -2.21
CA VAL A 69 13.74 -5.69 -1.42
C VAL A 69 13.86 -4.27 -1.98
N LYS A 70 14.04 -4.12 -3.30
CA LYS A 70 14.17 -2.80 -3.92
C LYS A 70 12.92 -1.92 -3.78
N LEU A 71 11.72 -2.50 -3.90
CA LEU A 71 10.48 -1.79 -3.60
C LEU A 71 10.43 -1.31 -2.15
N SER A 72 10.92 -2.13 -1.21
CA SER A 72 10.96 -1.79 0.20
C SER A 72 11.96 -0.67 0.47
N GLU A 73 13.14 -0.69 -0.16
CA GLU A 73 14.12 0.41 -0.12
C GLU A 73 13.51 1.72 -0.60
N ASP A 74 12.88 1.71 -1.78
CA ASP A 74 12.23 2.90 -2.35
C ASP A 74 11.09 3.40 -1.45
N TYR A 75 10.32 2.49 -0.85
CA TYR A 75 9.22 2.83 0.04
C TYR A 75 9.70 3.48 1.34
N VAL A 76 10.74 2.93 1.98
CA VAL A 76 11.34 3.51 3.19
C VAL A 76 11.93 4.88 2.89
N ALA A 77 12.62 5.04 1.76
CA ALA A 77 13.16 6.32 1.31
C ALA A 77 12.04 7.35 1.08
N ALA A 78 10.97 6.98 0.37
CA ALA A 78 9.84 7.87 0.10
C ALA A 78 9.02 8.21 1.36
N ARG A 79 9.01 7.31 2.37
CA ARG A 79 8.33 7.53 3.65
C ARG A 79 9.14 8.41 4.61
N GLY A 80 10.47 8.27 4.62
CA GLY A 80 11.37 9.02 5.49
C GLY A 80 11.81 10.37 4.93
N ALA A 81 11.72 10.57 3.62
CA ALA A 81 12.00 11.85 3.00
C ALA A 81 10.91 12.87 3.38
N ALA A 82 11.34 14.02 3.91
CA ALA A 82 10.46 15.15 4.19
C ALA A 82 9.66 15.52 2.93
N PRO A 83 8.38 15.92 3.04
CA PRO A 83 7.59 16.35 1.90
C PRO A 83 8.34 17.45 1.15
N LEU A 84 8.51 17.28 -0.17
CA LEU A 84 9.03 18.34 -1.03
C LEU A 84 8.23 19.62 -0.76
N PRO A 85 8.88 20.79 -0.58
CA PRO A 85 8.16 22.05 -0.52
C PRO A 85 7.38 22.18 -1.83
N GLY A 86 6.05 22.25 -1.72
CA GLY A 86 5.16 22.41 -2.86
C GLY A 86 5.49 23.69 -3.64
N PRO A 87 5.04 23.80 -4.90
CA PRO A 87 5.22 25.01 -5.68
C PRO A 87 4.64 26.23 -4.90
N PRO A 88 5.36 27.37 -4.86
CA PRO A 88 4.95 28.53 -4.09
C PRO A 88 3.72 29.18 -4.73
N GLY A 89 2.55 29.05 -4.10
CA GLY A 89 1.36 29.81 -4.53
C GLY A 89 0.01 29.21 -4.19
N ALA A 90 -0.29 28.97 -2.91
CA ALA A 90 -1.67 28.91 -2.41
C ALA A 90 -1.67 29.12 -0.89
N THR A 91 -1.37 30.33 -0.45
CA THR A 91 -1.67 30.79 0.91
C THR A 91 -3.18 30.96 1.02
N GLY A 92 -3.86 29.96 1.59
CA GLY A 92 -5.22 30.10 2.09
C GLY A 92 -5.18 30.92 3.36
N SER A 93 -5.95 31.99 3.37
CA SER A 93 -6.19 32.87 4.52
C SER A 93 -6.86 32.11 5.66
N ASP A 94 -6.35 32.41 6.85
CA ASP A 94 -6.93 32.13 8.17
C ASP A 94 -8.36 32.68 8.26
N ASP A 95 -9.25 31.91 8.90
CA ASP A 95 -10.34 32.42 9.73
C ASP A 95 -10.72 31.30 10.73
N ASP A 96 -10.32 31.52 11.98
CA ASP A 96 -10.71 30.78 13.17
C ASP A 96 -12.18 31.10 13.50
N ASP A 97 -13.00 30.09 13.76
CA ASP A 97 -14.18 30.23 14.62
C ASP A 97 -14.47 28.90 15.36
N ASP A 98 -14.34 29.03 16.68
CA ASP A 98 -14.60 28.08 17.75
C ASP A 98 -16.10 28.01 18.06
N ASP A 99 -16.69 26.81 18.10
CA ASP A 99 -17.79 26.51 19.03
C ASP A 99 -17.99 24.98 19.17
N GLY A 100 -17.99 24.53 20.42
CA GLY A 100 -18.07 23.13 20.80
C GLY A 100 -19.50 22.60 20.92
N GLY A 101 -19.71 21.32 20.59
CA GLY A 101 -20.94 20.64 21.01
C GLY A 101 -21.18 19.25 20.42
N GLY A 102 -21.26 18.26 21.32
CA GLY A 102 -22.21 17.15 21.16
C GLY A 102 -21.67 15.86 20.53
N GLY A 103 -21.25 14.92 21.37
CA GLY A 103 -20.87 13.57 20.97
C GLY A 103 -21.99 12.80 20.27
N ARG A 104 -21.61 12.07 19.22
CA ARG A 104 -22.29 10.89 18.67
C ARG A 104 -21.26 10.08 17.89
N GLY A 105 -21.15 8.79 18.22
CA GLY A 105 -20.05 7.90 17.86
C GLY A 105 -19.64 7.94 16.39
N SER A 106 -18.36 8.24 16.16
CA SER A 106 -17.69 8.03 14.88
C SER A 106 -16.73 6.86 15.03
N LEU A 107 -17.11 5.69 14.52
CA LEU A 107 -16.23 4.54 14.28
C LEU A 107 -15.24 4.82 13.11
N GLY A 108 -14.68 6.04 13.04
CA GLY A 108 -13.78 6.49 11.99
C GLY A 108 -12.38 6.90 12.47
N GLY A 109 -12.09 6.74 13.76
CA GLY A 109 -10.89 7.28 14.43
C GLY A 109 -9.59 6.47 14.31
N PHE A 110 -9.36 5.70 13.24
CA PHE A 110 -8.08 4.99 13.03
C PHE A 110 -7.24 5.48 11.83
N PHE A 111 -7.68 6.51 11.11
CA PHE A 111 -6.89 7.10 10.01
C PHE A 111 -6.06 8.30 10.50
N GLY A 112 -5.35 8.11 11.62
CA GLY A 112 -4.42 9.10 12.15
C GLY A 112 -3.21 9.25 11.23
N SER A 113 -2.99 10.48 10.74
CA SER A 113 -1.81 10.93 10.00
C SER A 113 -1.46 10.08 8.78
N SER A 114 -2.10 10.41 7.66
CA SER A 114 -1.70 9.98 6.32
C SER A 114 -0.19 10.16 6.18
N ARG A 115 0.57 9.06 6.31
CA ARG A 115 1.99 8.98 5.99
C ARG A 115 2.10 9.11 4.47
N ARG A 116 1.88 10.34 3.98
CA ARG A 116 2.01 10.65 2.56
C ARG A 116 3.46 10.38 2.20
N LEU A 117 3.64 9.51 1.22
CA LEU A 117 4.94 9.33 0.61
C LEU A 117 5.33 10.64 -0.07
N SER A 118 6.61 10.99 -0.02
CA SER A 118 7.15 12.17 -0.70
C SER A 118 7.13 12.04 -2.23
N ALA A 119 6.95 10.82 -2.74
CA ALA A 119 6.85 10.49 -4.17
C ALA A 119 5.60 9.65 -4.44
N PRO A 120 5.02 9.72 -5.66
CA PRO A 120 3.86 8.91 -6.02
C PRO A 120 4.20 7.41 -6.00
N VAL A 121 3.26 6.57 -5.56
CA VAL A 121 3.48 5.10 -5.48
C VAL A 121 3.86 4.49 -6.83
N ALA A 122 3.39 5.08 -7.94
CA ALA A 122 3.73 4.68 -9.29
C ALA A 122 5.23 4.80 -9.63
N SER A 123 6.01 5.62 -8.91
CA SER A 123 7.46 5.74 -9.13
C SER A 123 8.27 4.68 -8.39
N LEU A 124 7.66 3.92 -7.49
CA LEU A 124 8.37 2.88 -6.72
C LEU A 124 8.64 1.65 -7.58
N HIS A 125 9.76 0.98 -7.33
CA HIS A 125 10.18 -0.16 -8.13
C HIS A 125 9.14 -1.29 -8.18
N GLY A 126 8.75 -1.72 -9.39
CA GLY A 126 7.84 -2.85 -9.56
C GLY A 126 6.36 -2.55 -9.26
N VAL A 127 6.01 -1.28 -9.05
CA VAL A 127 4.63 -0.79 -9.06
C VAL A 127 4.23 -0.46 -10.50
N GLY A 128 3.17 -1.09 -10.98
CA GLY A 128 2.54 -0.76 -12.26
C GLY A 128 1.16 -0.13 -12.05
N ALA A 129 0.46 0.17 -13.16
CA ALA A 129 -0.85 0.82 -13.13
C ALA A 129 -1.85 0.16 -12.16
N TYR A 130 -1.93 -1.19 -12.16
CA TYR A 130 -2.78 -1.93 -11.21
C TYR A 130 -2.48 -1.59 -9.74
N ALA A 131 -1.22 -1.61 -9.33
CA ALA A 131 -0.85 -1.39 -7.94
C ALA A 131 -1.01 0.08 -7.54
N SER A 132 -0.76 1.01 -8.46
CA SER A 132 -1.03 2.43 -8.26
C SER A 132 -2.53 2.71 -8.10
N ASP A 133 -3.37 2.15 -8.98
CA ASP A 133 -4.82 2.28 -8.92
C ASP A 133 -5.35 1.67 -7.60
N ALA A 134 -4.86 0.49 -7.21
CA ALA A 134 -5.23 -0.12 -5.94
C ALA A 134 -4.85 0.76 -4.73
N HIS A 135 -3.67 1.38 -4.73
CA HIS A 135 -3.27 2.30 -3.67
C HIS A 135 -4.20 3.52 -3.58
N ALA A 136 -4.52 4.14 -4.73
CA ALA A 136 -5.44 5.28 -4.77
C ALA A 136 -6.83 4.90 -4.23
N LEU A 137 -7.35 3.74 -4.60
CA LEU A 137 -8.67 3.28 -4.19
C LEU A 137 -8.75 2.89 -2.70
N PHE A 138 -7.79 2.07 -2.23
CA PHE A 138 -7.88 1.44 -0.91
C PHE A 138 -7.10 2.16 0.18
N CYS A 139 -6.03 2.87 -0.15
CA CYS A 139 -5.19 3.56 0.83
C CYS A 139 -5.48 5.07 0.87
N GLU A 140 -5.69 5.71 -0.28
CA GLU A 140 -6.00 7.15 -0.34
C GLU A 140 -7.50 7.44 -0.33
N GLY A 141 -8.34 6.45 -0.68
CA GLY A 141 -9.79 6.61 -0.76
C GLY A 141 -10.27 7.45 -1.96
N THR A 142 -9.38 7.67 -2.93
CA THR A 142 -9.60 8.51 -4.12
C THR A 142 -10.41 7.73 -5.16
N LEU A 143 -11.71 8.01 -5.25
CA LEU A 143 -12.59 7.46 -6.30
C LEU A 143 -12.77 8.51 -7.42
N GLY A 144 -11.82 8.57 -8.35
CA GLY A 144 -11.84 9.53 -9.46
C GLY A 144 -11.91 8.86 -10.83
N VAL A 145 -10.77 8.32 -11.28
CA VAL A 145 -10.67 7.66 -12.58
C VAL A 145 -10.93 6.18 -12.43
N ALA A 146 -11.73 5.61 -13.34
CA ALA A 146 -11.99 4.17 -13.34
C ALA A 146 -10.67 3.40 -13.60
N PRO A 147 -10.33 2.42 -12.76
CA PRO A 147 -9.10 1.63 -12.90
C PRO A 147 -9.14 0.79 -14.19
N ARG A 148 -7.97 0.45 -14.73
CA ARG A 148 -7.90 -0.35 -15.97
C ARG A 148 -8.17 -1.84 -15.74
N ASP A 149 -7.78 -2.34 -14.57
CA ASP A 149 -7.90 -3.74 -14.20
C ASP A 149 -9.37 -4.20 -14.05
N HIS A 150 -9.67 -5.43 -14.46
CA HIS A 150 -11.03 -5.96 -14.43
C HIS A 150 -11.57 -6.14 -13.00
N ALA A 151 -10.74 -6.63 -12.06
CA ALA A 151 -11.18 -6.85 -10.68
C ALA A 151 -11.36 -5.51 -9.95
N LEU A 152 -10.46 -4.55 -10.18
CA LEU A 152 -10.61 -3.20 -9.63
C LEU A 152 -11.84 -2.48 -10.18
N ARG A 153 -12.20 -2.69 -11.45
CA ARG A 153 -13.43 -2.09 -12.03
C ARG A 153 -14.71 -2.59 -11.37
N TRP A 154 -14.80 -3.89 -11.07
CA TRP A 154 -15.96 -4.43 -10.36
C TRP A 154 -16.10 -3.83 -8.96
N TRP A 155 -14.98 -3.72 -8.23
CA TRP A 155 -15.00 -3.07 -6.92
C TRP A 155 -15.33 -1.58 -7.03
N TYR A 156 -14.79 -0.88 -8.03
CA TYR A 156 -15.05 0.55 -8.27
C TYR A 156 -16.54 0.83 -8.55
N ALA A 157 -17.18 0.01 -9.41
CA ALA A 157 -18.60 0.13 -9.70
C ALA A 157 -19.45 -0.07 -8.44
N TRP A 158 -19.17 -1.13 -7.68
CA TRP A 158 -19.83 -1.39 -6.40
C TRP A 158 -19.65 -0.24 -5.39
N ALA A 159 -18.44 0.33 -5.30
CA ALA A 159 -18.14 1.42 -4.37
C ALA A 159 -18.89 2.72 -4.73
N LEU A 160 -19.06 3.01 -6.03
CA LEU A 160 -19.87 4.15 -6.49
C LEU A 160 -21.35 3.99 -6.15
N GLU A 161 -21.94 2.83 -6.47
CA GLU A 161 -23.34 2.53 -6.18
C GLU A 161 -23.63 2.65 -4.67
N ARG A 162 -22.70 2.17 -3.84
CA ARG A 162 -22.84 2.24 -2.38
C ARG A 162 -22.80 3.67 -1.87
N ARG A 163 -21.85 4.51 -2.33
CA ARG A 163 -21.78 5.93 -1.97
C ARG A 163 -23.01 6.71 -2.45
N GLU A 164 -23.57 6.37 -3.60
CA GLU A 164 -24.79 6.99 -4.09
C GLU A 164 -26.02 6.60 -3.26
N SER A 165 -26.12 5.32 -2.87
CA SER A 165 -27.18 4.82 -2.00
C SER A 165 -27.14 5.51 -0.62
N GLU A 166 -25.96 5.59 0.00
CA GLU A 166 -25.78 6.30 1.27
C GLU A 166 -26.14 7.80 1.15
N ARG A 167 -25.86 8.43 -0.01
CA ARG A 167 -26.26 9.82 -0.27
C ARG A 167 -27.78 9.98 -0.41
N ARG A 168 -28.46 9.03 -1.04
CA ARG A 168 -29.93 9.03 -1.19
C ARG A 168 -30.61 8.87 0.16
N GLU A 169 -30.16 7.93 0.98
CA GLU A 169 -30.65 7.72 2.34
C GLU A 169 -30.45 8.96 3.22
N ARG A 170 -29.26 9.59 3.17
CA ARG A 170 -28.98 10.83 3.91
C ARG A 170 -29.85 12.02 3.48
N ARG A 171 -30.23 12.09 2.20
CA ARG A 171 -31.16 13.11 1.70
C ARG A 171 -32.59 12.82 2.16
N ALA A 172 -33.01 11.56 2.11
CA ALA A 172 -34.33 11.12 2.58
C ALA A 172 -34.50 11.31 4.10
N ALA A 173 -33.44 11.18 4.90
CA ALA A 173 -33.47 11.40 6.35
C ALA A 173 -33.46 12.89 6.76
N ARG A 174 -33.24 13.81 5.82
CA ARG A 174 -33.18 15.26 6.06
C ARG A 174 -34.40 16.04 5.58
N GLY A 175 -35.31 15.39 4.84
CA GLY A 175 -36.60 15.95 4.40
C GLY A 175 -37.74 15.34 5.19
#